data_AF-A0A645EY05-F1
#
_entry.id   AF-A0A645EY05-F1
#
_cell.length_a   1.000
_cell.length_b   1.000
_cell.length_c   1.000
_cell.angle_alpha   90.00
_cell.angle_beta   90.00
_cell.angle_gamma   90.00
#
_symmetry.space_group_name_H-M   'P 1'
#
loop_
_entity.id
_entity.type
_entity.pdbx_description
1 polymer ?
#
loop_
_entity_poly.entity_id
_entity_poly.type
_entity_poly.pdbx_seq_one_letter_code
_entity_poly.pdbx_strand_id
1 'polypeptide(L)' 'MQRNKIKRLIREAYRLNKSDFIVAINEKHISLHIAITYVADKETDFTLIQEKVRLILSKILVATTENHMNK' A
#
# COMPACT_ATOMS: atom_id res chain seq x y z
N MET A 1 14.66 11.86 -14.39
CA MET A 1 13.80 10.79 -14.94
C MET A 1 13.53 9.64 -13.95
N GLN A 2 14.52 9.17 -13.18
CA GLN A 2 14.43 7.95 -12.35
C GLN A 2 13.40 8.03 -11.20
N ARG A 3 13.33 9.14 -10.46
CA ARG A 3 12.31 9.35 -9.40
C ARG A 3 10.87 9.23 -9.92
N ASN A 4 10.62 9.66 -11.17
CA ASN A 4 9.29 9.57 -11.79
C ASN A 4 8.95 8.12 -12.17
N LYS A 5 9.94 7.31 -12.57
CA LYS A 5 9.76 5.87 -12.81
C LYS A 5 9.34 5.17 -11.52
N ILE A 6 10.06 5.37 -10.41
CA ILE A 6 9.71 4.77 -9.11
C ILE A 6 8.30 5.17 -8.65
N LYS A 7 7.95 6.46 -8.75
CA LYS A 7 6.59 6.93 -8.45
C LYS A 7 5.52 6.25 -9.31
N ARG A 8 5.80 5.98 -10.60
CA ARG A 8 4.89 5.23 -11.48
C ARG A 8 4.77 3.78 -11.03
N LEU A 9 5.88 3.09 -10.76
CA LEU A 9 5.87 1.70 -10.32
C LEU A 9 5.09 1.52 -9.00
N ILE A 10 5.27 2.43 -8.04
CA ILE A 10 4.51 2.40 -6.77
C ILE A 10 3.01 2.57 -7.03
N ARG A 11 2.61 3.51 -7.89
CA ARG A 11 1.19 3.72 -8.23
C ARG A 11 0.59 2.51 -8.93
N GLU A 12 1.32 1.89 -9.85
CA GLU A 12 0.85 0.68 -10.54
C GLU A 12 0.72 -0.50 -9.58
N ALA A 13 1.74 -0.74 -8.75
CA ALA A 13 1.69 -1.76 -7.72
C ALA A 13 0.50 -1.53 -6.77
N TYR A 14 0.27 -0.29 -6.34
CA TYR A 14 -0.90 0.05 -5.52
C TYR A 14 -2.21 -0.19 -6.28
N ARG A 15 -2.33 0.29 -7.53
CA ARG A 15 -3.54 0.15 -8.34
C ARG A 15 -3.95 -1.32 -8.52
N LEU A 16 -2.98 -2.21 -8.74
CA LEU A 16 -3.22 -3.64 -8.91
C LEU A 16 -3.65 -4.34 -7.61
N ASN A 17 -3.20 -3.87 -6.46
CA ASN A 17 -3.52 -4.46 -5.15
C ASN A 17 -4.60 -3.68 -4.37
N LYS A 18 -5.15 -2.61 -4.95
CA LYS A 18 -6.10 -1.70 -4.28
C LYS A 18 -7.47 -2.33 -4.07
N SER A 19 -7.98 -3.08 -5.04
CA SER A 19 -9.38 -3.54 -5.02
C SER A 19 -9.70 -4.34 -3.77
N ASP A 20 -8.91 -5.38 -3.49
CA ASP A 20 -9.08 -6.25 -2.33
C ASP A 20 -8.93 -5.48 -1.01
N PHE A 21 -7.97 -4.54 -0.97
CA PHE A 21 -7.75 -3.69 0.18
C PHE A 21 -8.94 -2.77 0.46
N ILE A 22 -9.53 -2.15 -0.57
CA ILE A 22 -10.67 -1.24 -0.41
C ILE A 22 -11.92 -1.99 0.01
N VAL A 23 -12.17 -3.19 -0.54
CA VAL A 23 -13.29 -4.04 -0.10
C VAL A 23 -13.17 -4.32 1.40
N ALA A 24 -12.00 -4.80 1.85
CA ALA A 24 -11.77 -5.14 3.25
C ALA A 24 -11.82 -3.94 4.21
N ILE A 25 -11.48 -2.74 3.74
CA ILE A 25 -11.57 -1.49 4.53
C ILE A 25 -13.02 -0.97 4.58
N ASN A 26 -13.76 -1.07 3.47
CA ASN A 26 -15.16 -0.65 3.40
C ASN A 26 -16.06 -1.52 4.27
N GLU A 27 -15.81 -2.84 4.32
CA GLU A 27 -16.49 -3.77 5.25
C GLU A 27 -16.33 -3.37 6.71
N LYS A 28 -15.25 -2.66 7.04
CA LYS A 28 -14.96 -2.15 8.38
C LYS A 28 -15.46 -0.71 8.60
N HIS A 29 -16.06 -0.08 7.60
CA HIS A 29 -16.48 1.33 7.62
C HIS A 29 -15.36 2.32 7.97
N ILE A 30 -14.11 2.01 7.60
CA ILE A 30 -12.94 2.85 7.88
C ILE A 30 -12.61 3.70 6.65
N SER A 31 -12.31 4.98 6.85
CA SER A 31 -11.76 5.86 5.81
C SER A 31 -10.27 6.12 6.09
N LEU A 32 -9.42 5.92 5.08
CA LEU A 32 -7.97 6.05 5.23
C LEU A 32 -7.35 6.87 4.09
N HIS A 33 -6.47 7.81 4.45
CA HIS A 33 -5.57 8.48 3.52
C HIS A 33 -4.18 7.85 3.64
N ILE A 34 -3.62 7.38 2.52
CA ILE A 34 -2.30 6.74 2.48
C ILE A 34 -1.33 7.60 1.67
N ALA A 35 -0.18 7.92 2.26
CA ALA A 35 0.98 8.49 1.57
C ALA A 35 2.13 7.48 1.55
N ILE A 36 2.66 7.18 0.35
CA ILE A 36 3.79 6.25 0.17
C ILE A 36 5.03 7.05 -0.25
N THR A 37 6.09 6.94 0.55
CA THR A 37 7.39 7.57 0.29
C THR A 37 8.46 6.50 0.06
N TYR A 38 9.22 6.64 -1.02
CA TYR A 38 10.35 5.78 -1.32
C TYR A 38 11.64 6.38 -0.78
N VAL A 39 12.32 5.65 0.10
CA VAL A 39 13.57 6.05 0.75
C VAL A 39 14.64 5.01 0.39
N ALA A 40 15.20 5.11 -0.81
CA ALA A 40 16.40 4.39 -1.22
C ALA A 40 17.05 5.09 -2.42
N ASP A 41 18.37 4.96 -2.52
CA ASP A 41 19.16 5.63 -3.56
C ASP A 41 19.33 4.79 -4.83
N LYS A 42 18.79 3.56 -4.84
CA LYS A 42 18.94 2.61 -5.94
C LYS A 42 17.63 2.45 -6.72
N GLU A 43 17.74 2.23 -8.03
CA GLU A 43 16.62 1.71 -8.82
C GLU A 43 16.26 0.32 -8.31
N THR A 44 14.95 0.08 -8.18
CA THR A 44 14.38 -1.19 -7.72
C THR A 44 13.40 -1.68 -8.77
N ASP A 45 13.38 -2.99 -8.98
CA ASP A 45 12.49 -3.62 -9.94
C ASP A 45 11.03 -3.59 -9.47
N PHE A 46 10.13 -3.64 -10.45
CA PHE A 46 8.69 -3.63 -10.21
C PHE A 46 8.25 -4.75 -9.27
N THR A 47 8.81 -5.95 -9.42
CA THR A 47 8.49 -7.12 -8.58
C THR A 47 8.70 -6.81 -7.10
N LEU A 48 9.84 -6.20 -6.74
CA LEU A 48 10.12 -5.85 -5.35
C LEU A 48 9.18 -4.74 -4.85
N ILE A 49 8.87 -3.74 -5.68
CA ILE A 49 7.90 -2.70 -5.32
C ILE A 49 6.51 -3.31 -5.09
N GLN A 50 6.07 -4.22 -5.96
CA GLN A 50 4.78 -4.90 -5.84
C GLN A 50 4.69 -5.71 -4.55
N GLU A 51 5.72 -6.50 -4.23
CA GLU A 51 5.78 -7.25 -2.99
C GLU A 51 5.69 -6.36 -1.76
N LYS A 52 6.45 -5.25 -1.74
CA LYS A 52 6.44 -4.30 -0.63
C LYS A 52 5.10 -3.60 -0.48
N VAL A 53 4.46 -3.19 -1.58
CA VAL A 53 3.12 -2.59 -1.54
C VAL A 53 2.10 -3.58 -0.98
N ARG A 54 2.09 -4.83 -1.44
CA ARG A 54 1.19 -5.87 -0.90
C ARG A 54 1.40 -6.07 0.60
N LEU A 55 2.66 -6.12 1.04
CA LEU A 55 3.01 -6.24 2.45
C LEU A 55 2.50 -5.04 3.27
N ILE A 56 2.67 -3.82 2.78
CA ILE A 56 2.21 -2.59 3.46
C ILE A 56 0.68 -2.61 3.61
N LEU A 57 -0.06 -2.93 2.54
CA LEU A 57 -1.53 -2.98 2.58
C LEU A 57 -2.04 -4.05 3.55
N SER A 58 -1.42 -5.23 3.54
CA SER A 58 -1.74 -6.30 4.50
C SER A 58 -1.49 -5.85 5.95
N LYS A 59 -0.34 -5.21 6.22
CA LYS A 59 -0.04 -4.68 7.57
C LYS A 59 -1.04 -3.62 8.01
N ILE A 60 -1.42 -2.71 7.13
CA ILE A 60 -2.45 -1.70 7.43
C ILE A 60 -3.77 -2.38 7.77
N LEU A 61 -4.18 -3.40 7.00
CA LEU A 61 -5.44 -4.11 7.23
C LEU A 61 -5.45 -4.83 8.59
N VAL A 62 -4.33 -5.40 9.00
CA VAL A 62 -4.19 -6.02 10.34
C VAL A 62 -4.26 -4.96 11.43
N ALA A 63 -3.49 -3.87 11.29
CA ALA A 63 -3.45 -2.79 12.27
C ALA A 63 -4.81 -2.07 12.42
N THR A 64 -5.62 -2.01 11.37
CA THR A 64 -6.98 -1.46 11.47
C THR A 64 -7.96 -2.41 12.17
N THR A 65 -7.74 -3.73 12.13
CA THR A 65 -8.53 -4.71 12.89
C THR A 65 -8.30 -4.56 14.39
N GLU A 66 -7.05 -4.48 14.82
CA GLU A 66 -6.69 -4.42 16.25
C GLU A 66 -7.27 -3.20 16.95
N ASN A 67 -7.34 -2.06 16.26
CA ASN A 67 -7.91 -0.83 16.81
C ASN A 67 -9.44 -0.85 16.89
N HIS A 68 -10.14 -1.63 16.05
CA HIS A 68 -11.61 -1.75 16.12
C HIS A 68 -12.09 -2.62 17.29
N MET A 69 -11.25 -3.52 17.81
CA MET A 69 -11.61 -4.40 18.93
C MET A 69 -11.44 -3.75 20.32
N ASN A 70 -10.86 -2.55 20.39
CA ASN A 70 -10.50 -1.88 21.64
C ASN A 70 -11.41 -0.67 21.98
N LYS A 71 -12.60 -0.60 21.37
CA LYS A 71 -13.61 0.43 21.61
C LYS A 71 -14.95 -0.21 21.93
#